data_AF-A0A924KPB7-F1
#
_entry.id   AF-A0A924KPB7-F1
#
_cell.length_a   1.000
_cell.length_b   1.000
_cell.length_c   1.000
_cell.angle_alpha   90.00
_cell.angle_beta   90.00
_cell.angle_gamma   90.00
#
_symmetry.space_group_name_H-M   'P 1'
#
loop_
_entity.id
_entity.type
_entity.pdbx_description
1 polymer ?
#
loop_
_entity_poly.entity_id
_entity_poly.type
_entity_poly.pdbx_seq_one_letter_code
_entity_poly.pdbx_strand_id
1 'polypeptide(L)'
;EWLGINGTQYPARAAMGLLTQPISFAGCPVVAAPMWPEGNDAAKGMPIGVQIIAAPWREDLAFRAARVLEQPGVACLKESSL
;
A
#
# COMPACT_ATOMS: atom_id res chain seq x y z
N GLU A 1 1.91 -5.81 -19.62
CA GLU A 1 2.03 -6.40 -18.27
C GLU A 1 0.65 -6.50 -17.63
N TRP A 2 0.44 -7.49 -16.77
CA TRP A 2 -0.85 -7.83 -16.16
C TRP A 2 -0.77 -7.74 -14.64
N LEU A 3 -1.87 -7.31 -14.02
CA LEU A 3 -2.01 -7.18 -12.57
C LEU A 3 -3.14 -8.11 -12.09
N GLY A 4 -2.81 -9.05 -11.21
CA GLY A 4 -3.79 -9.93 -10.57
C GLY A 4 -4.37 -9.30 -9.31
N ILE A 5 -5.69 -9.10 -9.26
CA ILE A 5 -6.41 -8.63 -8.07
C ILE A 5 -7.58 -9.57 -7.82
N ASN A 6 -7.68 -10.14 -6.62
CA ASN A 6 -8.76 -11.06 -6.22
C ASN A 6 -9.04 -12.16 -7.26
N GLY A 7 -7.98 -12.77 -7.81
CA GLY A 7 -8.08 -13.83 -8.82
C GLY A 7 -8.40 -13.37 -10.23
N THR A 8 -8.58 -12.06 -10.47
CA THR A 8 -8.88 -11.49 -11.78
C THR A 8 -7.67 -10.76 -12.35
N GLN A 9 -7.40 -10.95 -13.65
CA GLN A 9 -6.30 -10.28 -14.36
C GLN A 9 -6.77 -8.97 -14.99
N TYR A 10 -6.02 -7.90 -14.75
CA TYR A 10 -6.28 -6.58 -15.30
C TYR A 10 -5.06 -6.04 -16.08
N PRO A 11 -5.25 -5.21 -17.11
CA PRO A 11 -4.14 -4.52 -17.76
C PRO A 11 -3.45 -3.59 -16.76
N ALA A 12 -2.18 -3.86 -16.42
CA ALA A 12 -1.52 -3.23 -15.27
C ALA A 12 -1.62 -1.70 -15.31
N ARG A 13 -1.23 -1.06 -16.43
CA ARG A 13 -1.22 0.40 -16.59
C ARG A 13 -2.59 1.06 -16.30
N ALA A 14 -3.67 0.47 -16.79
CA ALA A 14 -5.02 1.02 -16.57
C ALA A 14 -5.52 0.72 -15.16
N ALA A 15 -5.06 -0.38 -14.57
CA ALA A 15 -5.57 -0.94 -13.32
C ALA A 15 -4.81 -0.50 -12.06
N MET A 16 -3.62 0.09 -12.20
CA MET A 16 -2.79 0.51 -11.04
C MET A 16 -3.57 1.38 -10.05
N GLY A 17 -4.49 2.22 -10.54
CA GLY A 17 -5.28 3.14 -9.71
C GLY A 17 -6.57 2.55 -9.12
N LEU A 18 -6.95 1.30 -9.43
CA LEU A 18 -8.26 0.75 -9.03
C LEU A 18 -8.49 0.80 -7.52
N LEU A 19 -7.43 0.63 -6.73
CA LEU A 19 -7.50 0.60 -5.26
C LEU A 19 -7.33 1.99 -4.62
N THR A 20 -6.95 3.02 -5.36
CA THR A 20 -6.68 4.38 -4.84
C THR A 20 -7.69 5.41 -5.32
N GLN A 21 -8.24 5.21 -6.53
CA GLN A 21 -9.13 6.17 -7.19
C GLN A 21 -10.41 6.48 -6.39
N PRO A 22 -11.15 5.49 -5.83
CA PRO A 22 -12.36 5.78 -5.05
C PRO A 22 -12.07 6.62 -3.79
N ILE A 23 -10.92 6.39 -3.16
CA ILE A 23 -10.52 7.08 -1.93
C ILE A 23 -10.13 8.53 -2.22
N SER A 24 -9.37 8.74 -3.30
CA SER A 24 -9.02 10.08 -3.77
C SER A 24 -10.25 10.88 -4.18
N PHE A 25 -11.22 10.23 -4.84
CA PHE A 25 -12.50 10.84 -5.17
C PHE A 25 -13.28 11.31 -3.93
N ALA A 26 -13.24 10.53 -2.84
CA ALA A 26 -13.86 10.91 -1.57
C ALA A 26 -13.10 12.01 -0.80
N GLY A 27 -11.88 12.36 -1.21
CA GLY A 27 -11.05 13.36 -0.53
C GLY A 27 -10.51 12.90 0.85
N CYS A 28 -10.46 11.59 1.10
CA CYS A 28 -9.97 11.07 2.37
C CYS A 28 -8.43 11.15 2.44
N PRO A 29 -7.83 11.50 3.60
CA PRO A 29 -6.40 11.42 3.80
C PRO A 29 -5.91 9.97 3.79
N VAL A 30 -4.74 9.73 3.18
CA VAL A 30 -4.12 8.41 3.04
C VAL A 30 -2.64 8.47 3.39
N VAL A 31 -2.18 7.52 4.20
CA VAL A 31 -0.74 7.19 4.34
C VAL A 31 -0.49 5.83 3.68
N ALA A 32 0.50 5.74 2.81
CA ALA A 32 0.95 4.49 2.21
C ALA A 32 2.09 3.89 3.04
N ALA A 33 1.81 2.85 3.82
CA ALA A 33 2.80 2.16 4.64
C ALA A 33 3.44 1.01 3.85
N PRO A 34 4.78 0.95 3.73
CA PRO A 34 5.46 -0.09 2.97
C PRO A 34 5.44 -1.43 3.72
N MET A 35 5.03 -2.50 3.05
CA MET A 35 5.00 -3.87 3.59
C MET A 35 5.80 -4.82 2.71
N TRP A 36 6.34 -5.87 3.32
CA TRP A 36 7.18 -6.87 2.65
C TRP A 36 6.56 -8.26 2.79
N PRO A 37 5.49 -8.57 2.02
CA PRO A 37 4.86 -9.87 2.08
C PRO A 37 5.82 -10.97 1.64
N GLU A 38 5.79 -12.10 2.32
CA GLU A 38 6.51 -13.31 1.92
C GLU A 38 5.82 -13.91 0.68
N GLY A 39 6.42 -13.72 -0.50
CA GLY A 39 5.90 -14.21 -1.78
C GLY A 39 6.55 -15.50 -2.26
N ASN A 40 5.77 -16.35 -2.95
CA ASN A 40 6.16 -17.63 -3.54
C ASN A 40 6.73 -17.49 -4.98
N ASP A 41 7.77 -16.68 -5.15
CA ASP A 41 8.68 -16.62 -6.31
C ASP A 41 8.57 -15.38 -7.22
N ALA A 42 7.38 -14.91 -7.63
CA ALA A 42 7.29 -13.76 -8.57
C ALA A 42 7.35 -12.36 -7.92
N ALA A 43 6.96 -12.24 -6.64
CA ALA A 43 6.96 -10.99 -5.87
C ALA A 43 8.00 -11.00 -4.73
N LYS A 44 8.90 -11.99 -4.73
CA LYS A 44 9.85 -12.21 -3.64
C LYS A 44 10.78 -11.00 -3.51
N GLY A 45 10.64 -10.28 -2.40
CA GLY A 45 11.46 -9.09 -2.13
C GLY A 45 10.96 -7.80 -2.78
N MET A 46 9.77 -7.77 -3.37
CA MET A 46 9.12 -6.53 -3.81
C MET A 46 8.20 -5.99 -2.70
N PRO A 47 8.22 -4.68 -2.40
CA PRO A 47 7.31 -4.11 -1.42
C PRO A 47 5.90 -3.94 -2.00
N ILE A 48 4.89 -3.95 -1.13
CA ILE A 48 3.54 -3.48 -1.43
C ILE A 48 3.15 -2.36 -0.46
N GLY A 49 2.48 -1.33 -0.96
CA GLY A 49 1.93 -0.28 -0.11
C GLY A 49 0.58 -0.69 0.48
N VAL A 50 0.43 -0.59 1.79
CA VAL A 50 -0.88 -0.67 2.46
C VAL A 50 -1.40 0.74 2.71
N GLN A 51 -2.64 1.01 2.27
CA GLN A 51 -3.29 2.31 2.47
C GLN A 51 -3.93 2.38 3.85
N ILE A 52 -3.51 3.34 4.66
CA ILE A 52 -4.15 3.71 5.91
C ILE A 52 -5.02 4.93 5.63
N ILE A 53 -6.33 4.72 5.63
CA ILE A 53 -7.32 5.72 5.22
C ILE A 53 -8.02 6.23 6.47
N ALA A 54 -8.04 7.55 6.66
CA ALA A 54 -8.80 8.18 7.74
C ALA A 54 -9.95 9.04 7.20
N ALA A 55 -10.83 9.49 8.08
CA ALA A 55 -11.88 10.45 7.73
C ALA A 55 -11.26 11.78 7.27
N PRO A 56 -11.99 12.62 6.48
CA PRO A 56 -11.51 13.92 6.07
C PRO A 56 -10.95 14.77 7.23
N TRP A 57 -9.82 15.43 7.00
CA TRP A 57 -9.12 16.31 7.97
C TRP A 57 -8.52 15.58 9.18
N ARG A 58 -8.40 14.25 9.12
CA ARG A 58 -7.83 13.41 10.19
C ARG A 58 -6.52 12.74 9.79
N GLU A 59 -5.62 13.50 9.17
CA GLU A 59 -4.25 13.08 8.87
C GLU A 59 -3.53 12.61 10.15
N ASP A 60 -3.86 13.20 11.30
CA ASP A 60 -3.37 12.78 12.61
C ASP A 60 -3.63 11.30 12.88
N LEU A 61 -4.82 10.78 12.53
CA LEU A 61 -5.16 9.37 12.71
C LEU A 61 -4.39 8.46 11.75
N ALA A 62 -4.29 8.87 10.48
CA ALA A 62 -3.56 8.09 9.48
C ALA A 62 -2.08 7.95 9.85
N PHE A 63 -1.44 9.04 10.27
CA PHE A 63 -0.04 9.02 10.74
C PHE A 63 0.12 8.28 12.06
N ARG A 64 -0.82 8.40 13.01
CA ARG A 64 -0.77 7.64 14.27
C ARG A 64 -0.82 6.13 14.01
N ALA A 65 -1.71 5.67 13.15
CA ALA A 65 -1.77 4.27 12.78
C ALA A 65 -0.50 3.83 12.02
N ALA A 66 0.04 4.66 11.12
CA ALA A 66 1.30 4.37 10.44
C ALA A 66 2.46 4.21 11.43
N ARG A 67 2.53 5.08 12.45
CA ARG A 67 3.55 5.00 13.51
C ARG A 67 3.43 3.72 14.32
N VAL A 68 2.22 3.25 14.59
CA VAL A 68 2.00 1.96 15.27
C VAL A 68 2.51 0.78 14.44
N LEU A 69 2.46 0.85 13.10
CA LEU A 69 3.02 -0.19 12.22
C LEU A 69 4.54 -0.07 12.07
N GLU A 70 5.08 1.13 12.08
CA GLU A 70 6.52 1.37 11.94
C GLU A 70 7.31 1.02 13.21
N GLN A 71 6.76 1.27 14.41
CA GLN A 71 7.41 0.96 15.68
C GLN A 71 7.88 -0.50 15.83
N PRO A 72 7.06 -1.52 15.54
CA PRO A 72 7.48 -2.92 15.57
C PRO A 72 8.22 -3.36 14.30
N GLY A 73 8.47 -2.47 13.34
CA GLY A 73 9.13 -2.79 12.07
C GLY A 73 8.25 -3.50 11.04
N VAL A 74 6.93 -3.56 11.25
CA VAL A 74 5.99 -4.14 10.26
C VAL A 74 5.98 -3.29 8.99
N ALA A 75 5.84 -1.97 9.17
CA ALA A 75 6.10 -1.01 8.11
C ALA A 75 7.55 -0.56 8.17
N CYS A 76 8.39 -1.01 7.24
CA CYS A 76 9.82 -0.72 7.26
C CYS A 76 10.40 -0.53 5.87
N LEU A 77 11.57 0.09 5.82
CA LEU A 77 12.41 0.05 4.62
C LEU A 77 13.24 -1.22 4.66
N LYS A 78 13.40 -1.87 3.51
CA LYS A 78 14.39 -2.91 3.32
C LYS A 78 15.57 -2.29 2.59
N GLU A 79 16.77 -2.49 3.10
CA GLU A 79 17.98 -2.08 2.40
C GLU A 79 18.01 -2.73 1.02
N SER A 80 18.25 -1.89 0.01
CA SER A 80 18.49 -2.34 -1.35
C SER A 80 19.92 -2.86 -1.41
N SER A 81 20.10 -4.10 -1.83
CA SER A 81 21.42 -4.73 -2.00
C SER A 81 22.11 -4.31 -3.32
N LEU A 82 22.04 -3.02 -3.66
CA LEU A 82 22.71 -2.43 -4.82
C LEU A 82 24.21 -2.28 -4.56
#